data_AF-A0A947T2T3-F1
#
_entry.id   AF-A0A947T2T3-F1
#
_cell.length_a   1.000
_cell.length_b   1.000
_cell.length_c   1.000
_cell.angle_alpha   90.00
_cell.angle_beta   90.00
_cell.angle_gamma   90.00
#
_symmetry.space_group_name_H-M   'P 1'
#
loop_
_entity.id
_entity.type
_entity.pdbx_description
1 polymer ?
#
loop_
_entity_poly.entity_id
_entity_poly.type
_entity_poly.pdbx_seq_one_letter_code
_entity_poly.pdbx_strand_id
1 'polypeptide(L)'
;FISTHGARMGLADTALRTADSGYLTRRLVDVSQEVIVRAPDCHTDRGITIAVRDEAGAPIRNLRNRVFGRQLADDVKVDRKLVQTAVGEKLRAGTLLRRRELEALIEATEVDTIRVRSVLTCEERHGICGACYGQSLATGHPVEMGEAVGIVAAQSIGEPGTQLTMRTFHTGGVAGEDITHGLPRVVELFEARTPKGKAILSEVGGTVSLPDDEDGRRVVVTGKDEEAEYPLSRFARLRVREGELIEPGTQLTEGPLDPKEVLEIQGVRAAQQYLVDQVQEVYRSQGVDIHDKHIEMIVRQMLRKVRVVNTGDSSYLPAELVDDREFLETNRELVKEGQAPAEGRPELMGITKASLATESWLSAASFQETTRVLTEAALQGKSDFLRGLKENVIIGKLIPAGTGADQYQSVQPSLPDATVVSARGLFGESDLPEEEGLPANPAEWLASLGTQADDEPADADE
;
A
#
# COMPACT_ATOMS: atom_id res chain seq x y z
N PHE A 1 -32.83 -9.78 -31.84
CA PHE A 1 -33.40 -8.52 -31.31
C PHE A 1 -33.42 -8.47 -29.77
N ILE A 2 -33.85 -9.52 -29.06
CA ILE A 2 -33.77 -9.50 -27.59
C ILE A 2 -32.31 -9.54 -27.10
N SER A 3 -31.47 -10.39 -27.69
CA SER A 3 -30.03 -10.48 -27.39
C SER A 3 -29.22 -9.19 -27.64
N THR A 4 -29.67 -8.32 -28.53
CA THR A 4 -28.95 -7.07 -28.85
C THR A 4 -29.02 -6.04 -27.71
N HIS A 5 -30.00 -6.13 -26.82
CA HIS A 5 -30.09 -5.25 -25.66
C HIS A 5 -28.96 -5.54 -24.66
N GLY A 6 -28.74 -6.82 -24.33
CA GLY A 6 -27.62 -7.24 -23.48
C GLY A 6 -26.26 -6.92 -24.10
N ALA A 7 -26.09 -7.15 -25.40
CA ALA A 7 -24.84 -6.82 -26.10
C ALA A 7 -24.54 -5.31 -26.11
N ARG A 8 -25.56 -4.45 -26.35
CA ARG A 8 -25.38 -2.99 -26.32
C ARG A 8 -25.08 -2.49 -24.92
N MET A 9 -25.76 -3.01 -23.91
CA MET A 9 -25.49 -2.66 -22.51
C MET A 9 -24.06 -3.05 -22.12
N GLY A 10 -23.63 -4.26 -22.49
CA GLY A 10 -22.27 -4.73 -22.22
C GLY A 10 -21.19 -3.85 -22.86
N LEU A 11 -21.37 -3.47 -24.12
CA LEU A 11 -20.44 -2.58 -24.82
C LEU A 11 -20.40 -1.16 -24.22
N ALA A 12 -21.56 -0.60 -23.89
CA ALA A 12 -21.65 0.74 -23.29
C ALA A 12 -21.00 0.77 -21.90
N ASP A 13 -21.28 -0.21 -21.05
CA ASP A 13 -20.69 -0.30 -19.71
C ASP A 13 -19.19 -0.55 -19.77
N THR A 14 -18.71 -1.39 -20.72
CA THR A 14 -17.27 -1.60 -20.92
C THR A 14 -16.59 -0.28 -21.29
N ALA A 15 -17.16 0.49 -22.21
CA ALA A 15 -16.60 1.77 -22.64
C ALA A 15 -16.56 2.80 -21.51
N LEU A 16 -17.62 2.89 -20.70
CA LEU A 16 -17.70 3.85 -19.59
C LEU A 16 -16.80 3.44 -18.41
N ARG A 17 -16.90 2.19 -17.96
CA ARG A 17 -16.22 1.73 -16.74
C ARG A 17 -14.71 1.54 -16.91
N THR A 18 -14.21 1.43 -18.14
CA THR A 18 -12.76 1.41 -18.40
C THR A 18 -12.10 2.73 -17.96
N ALA A 19 -12.81 3.86 -18.13
CA ALA A 19 -12.33 5.15 -17.65
C ALA A 19 -12.23 5.21 -16.12
N ASP A 20 -13.21 4.63 -15.41
CA ASP A 20 -13.21 4.57 -13.94
C ASP A 20 -12.03 3.77 -13.40
N SER A 21 -11.68 2.65 -14.04
CA SER A 21 -10.51 1.87 -13.64
C SER A 21 -9.21 2.62 -13.90
N GLY A 22 -9.07 3.26 -15.07
CA GLY A 22 -7.89 4.08 -15.35
C GLY A 22 -7.74 5.25 -14.37
N TYR A 23 -8.87 5.81 -13.94
CA TYR A 23 -8.92 6.86 -12.94
C TYR A 23 -8.52 6.37 -11.55
N LEU A 24 -8.93 5.17 -11.14
CA LEU A 24 -8.44 4.53 -9.92
C LEU A 24 -6.91 4.33 -9.98
N THR A 25 -6.38 3.77 -11.07
CA THR A 25 -4.93 3.56 -11.25
C THR A 25 -4.16 4.86 -11.08
N ARG A 26 -4.64 5.96 -11.70
CA ARG A 26 -4.04 7.29 -11.53
C ARG A 26 -4.00 7.70 -10.06
N ARG A 27 -5.12 7.61 -9.33
CA ARG A 27 -5.18 7.98 -7.90
C ARG A 27 -4.27 7.12 -7.03
N LEU A 28 -4.16 5.82 -7.34
CA LEU A 28 -3.24 4.91 -6.65
C LEU A 28 -1.78 5.30 -6.88
N VAL A 29 -1.41 5.72 -8.09
CA VAL A 29 -0.07 6.25 -8.38
C VAL A 29 0.17 7.54 -7.59
N ASP A 30 -0.79 8.46 -7.59
CA ASP A 30 -0.66 9.75 -6.92
C ASP A 30 -0.43 9.62 -5.40
N VAL A 31 -1.05 8.65 -4.74
CA VAL A 31 -0.86 8.42 -3.30
C VAL A 31 0.41 7.63 -2.97
N SER A 32 0.94 6.83 -3.89
CA SER A 32 2.03 5.88 -3.60
C SER A 32 3.37 6.20 -4.26
N GLN A 33 3.43 7.21 -5.14
CA GLN A 33 4.64 7.56 -5.89
C GLN A 33 5.87 7.89 -5.03
N GLU A 34 5.70 8.35 -3.79
CA GLU A 34 6.80 8.68 -2.87
C GLU A 34 7.38 7.43 -2.19
N VAL A 35 6.73 6.27 -2.36
CA VAL A 35 7.10 5.02 -1.70
C VAL A 35 8.18 4.31 -2.52
N ILE A 36 9.43 4.53 -2.10
CA ILE A 36 10.65 3.99 -2.69
C ILE A 36 11.40 3.20 -1.61
N VAL A 37 12.16 2.18 -2.01
CA VAL A 37 13.06 1.47 -1.09
C VAL A 37 14.28 2.35 -0.79
N ARG A 38 14.39 2.85 0.46
CA ARG A 38 15.45 3.78 0.87
C ARG A 38 16.46 3.22 1.86
N ALA A 39 16.14 2.12 2.51
CA ALA A 39 17.02 1.46 3.46
C ALA A 39 16.98 -0.05 3.26
N PRO A 40 18.07 -0.79 3.53
CA PRO A 40 18.04 -2.24 3.51
C PRO A 40 17.15 -2.79 4.64
N ASP A 41 17.24 -2.21 5.84
CA ASP A 41 16.49 -2.62 7.02
C ASP A 41 16.19 -1.41 7.91
N CYS A 42 14.96 -1.32 8.44
CA CYS A 42 14.56 -0.32 9.44
C CYS A 42 14.68 -0.83 10.88
N HIS A 43 15.18 -2.05 11.07
CA HIS A 43 15.43 -2.72 12.35
C HIS A 43 14.21 -2.84 13.29
N THR A 44 13.00 -2.70 12.75
CA THR A 44 11.78 -2.92 13.53
C THR A 44 11.64 -4.40 13.88
N ASP A 45 11.26 -4.65 15.12
CA ASP A 45 10.85 -5.95 15.65
C ASP A 45 9.35 -6.20 15.47
N ARG A 46 8.63 -5.22 14.90
CA ARG A 46 7.19 -5.32 14.65
C ARG A 46 6.92 -6.13 13.39
N GLY A 47 5.86 -6.92 13.43
CA GLY A 47 5.38 -7.72 12.32
C GLY A 47 3.86 -7.84 12.34
N ILE A 48 3.32 -8.37 11.25
CA ILE A 48 1.92 -8.78 11.18
C ILE A 48 1.82 -10.29 11.38
N THR A 49 0.77 -10.72 12.06
CA THR A 49 0.47 -12.13 12.26
C THR A 49 -0.37 -12.63 11.10
N ILE A 50 0.09 -13.68 10.43
CA ILE A 50 -0.62 -14.34 9.33
C ILE A 50 -0.94 -15.78 9.77
N ALA A 51 -2.21 -16.16 9.63
CA ALA A 51 -2.63 -17.55 9.80
C ALA A 51 -2.08 -18.41 8.66
N VAL A 52 -1.45 -19.53 9.01
CA VAL A 52 -0.95 -20.52 8.06
C VAL A 52 -2.03 -21.56 7.75
N ARG A 53 -2.89 -21.84 8.74
CA ARG A 53 -3.92 -22.88 8.67
C ARG A 53 -5.31 -22.30 8.89
N ASP A 54 -6.30 -23.00 8.35
CA ASP A 54 -7.72 -22.76 8.61
C ASP A 54 -8.20 -23.49 9.89
N GLU A 55 -9.46 -23.28 10.25
CA GLU A 55 -10.10 -23.93 11.42
C GLU A 55 -10.15 -25.46 11.29
N ALA A 56 -10.01 -26.00 10.08
CA ALA A 56 -9.96 -27.43 9.80
C ALA A 56 -8.52 -28.00 9.82
N GLY A 57 -7.51 -27.17 10.10
CA GLY A 57 -6.10 -27.54 10.15
C GLY A 57 -5.43 -27.65 8.78
N ALA A 58 -6.12 -27.35 7.69
CA ALA A 58 -5.56 -27.34 6.34
C ALA A 58 -4.83 -26.02 6.06
N PRO A 59 -3.77 -26.01 5.24
CA PRO A 59 -3.10 -24.76 4.86
C PRO A 59 -4.08 -23.85 4.11
N ILE A 60 -4.09 -22.55 4.46
CA ILE A 60 -4.98 -21.59 3.82
C ILE A 60 -4.72 -21.54 2.30
N ARG A 61 -5.78 -21.48 1.50
CA ARG A 61 -5.68 -21.53 0.02
C ARG A 61 -4.77 -20.41 -0.55
N ASN A 62 -4.74 -19.26 0.11
CA ASN A 62 -4.00 -18.08 -0.30
C ASN A 62 -2.66 -17.90 0.43
N LEU A 63 -2.15 -18.93 1.12
CA LEU A 63 -0.91 -18.84 1.90
C LEU A 63 0.25 -18.27 1.06
N ARG A 64 0.35 -18.71 -0.19
CA ARG A 64 1.35 -18.23 -1.14
C ARG A 64 1.24 -16.72 -1.37
N ASN A 65 0.05 -16.18 -1.65
CA ASN A 65 -0.12 -14.75 -1.92
C ASN A 65 0.09 -13.88 -0.66
N ARG A 66 -0.12 -14.45 0.53
CA ARG A 66 0.07 -13.75 1.79
C ARG A 66 1.52 -13.75 2.26
N VAL A 67 2.23 -14.88 2.12
CA VAL A 67 3.50 -15.13 2.83
C VAL A 67 4.72 -15.12 1.90
N PHE A 68 4.55 -15.50 0.63
CA PHE A 68 5.66 -15.67 -0.30
C PHE A 68 6.43 -14.36 -0.51
N GLY A 69 7.76 -14.42 -0.48
CA GLY A 69 8.62 -13.26 -0.66
C GLY A 69 8.56 -12.24 0.48
N ARG A 70 8.00 -12.59 1.65
CA ARG A 70 8.13 -11.78 2.88
C ARG A 70 9.26 -12.30 3.76
N GLN A 71 9.71 -11.47 4.69
CA GLN A 71 10.71 -11.84 5.68
C GLN A 71 10.04 -12.19 7.02
N LEU A 72 10.51 -13.23 7.71
CA LEU A 72 10.05 -13.56 9.06
C LEU A 72 10.44 -12.46 10.05
N ALA A 73 9.50 -12.06 10.92
CA ALA A 73 9.79 -11.17 12.03
C ALA A 73 10.32 -11.95 13.24
N ASP A 74 9.76 -13.13 13.50
CA ASP A 74 10.13 -13.99 14.63
C ASP A 74 10.60 -15.37 14.14
N ASP A 75 11.32 -16.07 15.01
CA ASP A 75 11.67 -17.48 14.82
C ASP A 75 10.41 -18.37 14.77
N VAL A 76 10.33 -19.28 13.81
CA VAL A 76 9.24 -20.28 13.74
C VAL A 76 9.67 -21.54 14.49
N LYS A 77 8.96 -21.85 15.58
CA LYS A 77 9.29 -22.95 16.49
C LYS A 77 8.13 -23.93 16.64
N VAL A 78 8.47 -25.22 16.65
CA VAL A 78 7.61 -26.35 16.99
C VAL A 78 8.29 -27.11 18.12
N ASP A 79 7.61 -27.32 19.25
CA ASP A 79 8.18 -27.97 20.44
C ASP A 79 9.55 -27.43 20.88
N ARG A 80 9.69 -26.10 20.86
CA ARG A 80 10.94 -25.36 21.15
C ARG A 80 12.11 -25.64 20.18
N LYS A 81 11.90 -26.39 19.11
CA LYS A 81 12.84 -26.60 18.01
C LYS A 81 12.46 -25.70 16.84
N LEU A 82 13.48 -25.16 16.16
CA LEU A 82 13.25 -24.37 14.95
C LEU A 82 12.80 -25.29 13.82
N VAL A 83 11.73 -24.89 13.13
CA VAL A 83 11.31 -25.53 11.88
C VAL A 83 12.46 -25.41 10.88
N GLN A 84 12.72 -26.49 10.16
CA GLN A 84 13.79 -26.57 9.18
C GLN A 84 13.22 -26.92 7.82
N THR A 85 13.82 -26.37 6.77
CA THR A 85 13.55 -26.80 5.41
C THR A 85 14.12 -28.21 5.17
N ALA A 86 13.71 -28.86 4.08
CA ALA A 86 14.27 -30.14 3.65
C ALA A 86 15.81 -30.12 3.47
N VAL A 87 16.41 -28.93 3.34
CA VAL A 87 17.86 -28.69 3.17
C VAL A 87 18.54 -28.41 4.52
N GLY A 88 17.79 -28.37 5.62
CA GLY A 88 18.30 -28.10 6.97
C GLY A 88 18.44 -26.62 7.33
N GLU A 89 17.95 -25.70 6.49
CA GLU A 89 17.93 -24.27 6.80
C GLU A 89 16.85 -23.97 7.83
N LYS A 90 17.22 -23.31 8.92
CA LYS A 90 16.31 -23.01 10.05
C LYS A 90 15.53 -21.73 9.76
N LEU A 91 14.21 -21.77 9.97
CA LEU A 91 13.32 -20.61 9.85
C LEU A 91 13.50 -19.67 11.05
N ARG A 92 14.52 -18.81 10.96
CA ARG A 92 14.81 -17.77 11.96
C ARG A 92 14.20 -16.43 11.57
N ALA A 93 14.10 -15.52 12.54
CA ALA A 93 13.86 -14.10 12.25
C ALA A 93 14.84 -13.60 11.17
N GLY A 94 14.33 -12.86 10.19
CA GLY A 94 15.12 -12.39 9.06
C GLY A 94 15.20 -13.35 7.86
N THR A 95 14.65 -14.56 7.94
CA THR A 95 14.61 -15.49 6.78
C THR A 95 13.61 -14.99 5.75
N LEU A 96 14.03 -14.91 4.47
CA LEU A 96 13.15 -14.61 3.35
C LEU A 96 12.38 -15.87 2.95
N LEU A 97 11.06 -15.80 2.96
CA LEU A 97 10.17 -16.93 2.70
C LEU A 97 10.04 -17.15 1.20
N ARG A 98 10.77 -18.14 0.66
CA ARG A 98 10.66 -18.58 -0.72
C ARG A 98 9.89 -19.91 -0.76
N ARG A 99 9.99 -20.62 -1.89
CA ARG A 99 9.29 -21.89 -2.10
C ARG A 99 9.63 -22.93 -1.05
N ARG A 100 10.92 -23.08 -0.70
CA ARG A 100 11.41 -24.11 0.22
C ARG A 100 10.92 -23.88 1.65
N GLU A 101 10.95 -22.62 2.10
CA GLU A 101 10.49 -22.24 3.43
C GLU A 101 8.98 -22.36 3.53
N LEU A 102 8.25 -22.06 2.44
CA LEU A 102 6.81 -22.26 2.37
C LEU A 102 6.42 -23.74 2.45
N GLU A 103 7.12 -24.61 1.73
CA GLU A 103 6.94 -26.08 1.82
C GLU A 103 7.16 -26.57 3.25
N ALA A 104 8.23 -26.11 3.91
CA ALA A 104 8.52 -26.44 5.31
C ALA A 104 7.41 -25.98 6.28
N LEU A 105 6.81 -24.81 6.04
CA LEU A 105 5.67 -24.31 6.81
C LEU A 105 4.40 -25.15 6.58
N ILE A 106 4.18 -25.63 5.36
CA ILE A 106 3.03 -26.48 5.03
C ILE A 106 3.17 -27.87 5.67
N GLU A 107 4.38 -28.43 5.69
CA GLU A 107 4.69 -29.71 6.32
C GLU A 107 4.62 -29.65 7.86
N ALA A 108 4.94 -28.49 8.45
CA ALA A 108 4.83 -28.27 9.89
C ALA A 108 3.36 -28.13 10.31
N THR A 109 2.72 -29.26 10.68
CA THR A 109 1.30 -29.31 11.08
C THR A 109 0.96 -28.55 12.35
N GLU A 110 1.95 -28.26 13.18
CA GLU A 110 1.79 -27.62 14.50
C GLU A 110 1.95 -26.09 14.47
N VAL A 111 2.18 -25.51 13.28
CA VAL A 111 2.29 -24.05 13.11
C VAL A 111 0.98 -23.49 12.56
N ASP A 112 0.19 -22.87 13.43
CA ASP A 112 -1.08 -22.23 13.06
C ASP A 112 -0.91 -20.81 12.56
N THR A 113 0.04 -20.06 13.13
CA THR A 113 0.29 -18.66 12.81
C THR A 113 1.78 -18.37 12.74
N ILE A 114 2.14 -17.41 11.89
CA ILE A 114 3.51 -16.88 11.78
C ILE A 114 3.49 -15.37 11.85
N ARG A 115 4.58 -14.79 12.34
CA ARG A 115 4.81 -13.35 12.28
C ARG A 115 5.79 -13.00 11.18
N VAL A 116 5.35 -12.14 10.26
CA VAL A 116 6.16 -11.65 9.14
C VAL A 116 6.31 -10.14 9.20
N ARG A 117 7.43 -9.64 8.66
CA ARG A 117 7.61 -8.21 8.43
C ARG A 117 6.66 -7.77 7.32
N SER A 118 6.18 -6.53 7.43
CA SER A 118 5.24 -5.94 6.49
C SER A 118 5.58 -4.47 6.28
N VAL A 119 5.20 -3.95 5.13
CA VAL A 119 5.25 -2.52 4.82
C VAL A 119 4.43 -1.69 5.82
N LEU A 120 3.36 -2.24 6.40
CA LEU A 120 2.50 -1.57 7.39
C LEU A 120 3.23 -1.23 8.70
N THR A 121 4.21 -2.06 9.09
CA THR A 121 4.93 -1.94 10.36
C THR A 121 6.30 -1.28 10.23
N CYS A 122 6.76 -1.09 8.99
CA CYS A 122 8.04 -0.47 8.66
C CYS A 122 8.17 0.94 9.26
N GLU A 123 9.35 1.22 9.82
CA GLU A 123 9.67 2.48 10.53
C GLU A 123 10.46 3.47 9.70
N GLU A 124 10.72 3.15 8.43
CA GLU A 124 11.43 4.07 7.53
C GLU A 124 10.60 5.35 7.31
N ARG A 125 11.23 6.52 7.53
CA ARG A 125 10.54 7.83 7.51
C ARG A 125 10.08 8.21 6.11
N HIS A 126 10.94 8.06 5.12
CA HIS A 126 10.65 8.43 3.74
C HIS A 126 10.70 7.19 2.83
N GLY A 127 9.58 6.49 2.69
CA GLY A 127 9.49 5.28 1.88
C GLY A 127 9.47 4.02 2.73
N ILE A 128 10.12 2.96 2.26
CA ILE A 128 10.16 1.67 2.95
C ILE A 128 11.56 1.08 2.97
N CYS A 129 11.80 0.13 3.87
CA CYS A 129 13.01 -0.67 3.84
C CYS A 129 12.82 -1.98 3.05
N GLY A 130 13.92 -2.50 2.52
CA GLY A 130 13.93 -3.73 1.74
C GLY A 130 13.49 -4.96 2.55
N ALA A 131 13.86 -5.02 3.83
CA ALA A 131 13.47 -6.07 4.76
C ALA A 131 11.94 -6.18 4.98
N CYS A 132 11.25 -5.04 5.14
CA CYS A 132 9.80 -5.02 5.33
C CYS A 132 9.00 -5.31 4.05
N TYR A 133 9.56 -5.02 2.88
CA TYR A 133 8.97 -5.36 1.59
C TYR A 133 9.26 -6.81 1.17
N GLY A 134 10.48 -7.26 1.46
CA GLY A 134 11.03 -8.57 1.14
C GLY A 134 11.51 -8.68 -0.31
N GLN A 135 10.93 -9.61 -1.05
CA GLN A 135 11.32 -9.94 -2.42
C GLN A 135 10.52 -9.12 -3.44
N SER A 136 11.20 -8.66 -4.49
CA SER A 136 10.53 -8.17 -5.70
C SER A 136 9.90 -9.35 -6.44
N LEU A 137 8.60 -9.24 -6.71
CA LEU A 137 7.83 -10.31 -7.36
C LEU A 137 8.11 -10.38 -8.87
N ALA A 138 8.64 -9.30 -9.45
CA ALA A 138 9.01 -9.23 -10.86
C ALA A 138 10.34 -9.94 -11.14
N THR A 139 11.35 -9.69 -10.30
CA THR A 139 12.72 -10.23 -10.52
C THR A 139 12.97 -11.55 -9.81
N GLY A 140 12.21 -11.86 -8.75
CA GLY A 140 12.46 -13.04 -7.92
C GLY A 140 13.59 -12.86 -6.91
N HIS A 141 14.24 -11.69 -6.88
CA HIS A 141 15.34 -11.36 -5.97
C HIS A 141 14.87 -10.46 -4.82
N PRO A 142 15.61 -10.37 -3.70
CA PRO A 142 15.38 -9.34 -2.70
C PRO A 142 15.27 -7.97 -3.39
N VAL A 143 14.32 -7.16 -2.94
CA VAL A 143 14.07 -5.85 -3.53
C VAL A 143 15.32 -4.97 -3.46
N GLU A 144 15.60 -4.24 -4.52
CA GLU A 144 16.81 -3.43 -4.61
C GLU A 144 16.59 -2.03 -4.04
N MET A 145 17.69 -1.42 -3.61
CA MET A 145 17.68 -0.02 -3.19
C MET A 145 17.28 0.87 -4.36
N GLY A 146 16.43 1.86 -4.11
CA GLY A 146 15.91 2.77 -5.13
C GLY A 146 14.74 2.21 -5.95
N GLU A 147 14.28 0.97 -5.73
CA GLU A 147 13.14 0.42 -6.46
C GLU A 147 11.84 1.18 -6.12
N ALA A 148 11.12 1.63 -7.16
CA ALA A 148 9.88 2.42 -7.04
C ALA A 148 8.66 1.51 -6.79
N VAL A 149 8.72 0.76 -5.68
CA VAL A 149 7.69 -0.20 -5.25
C VAL A 149 6.28 0.39 -5.15
N GLY A 150 6.16 1.69 -4.87
CA GLY A 150 4.89 2.44 -4.87
C GLY A 150 4.15 2.34 -6.19
N ILE A 151 4.85 2.68 -7.27
CA ILE A 151 4.34 2.63 -8.64
C ILE A 151 3.98 1.19 -9.02
N VAL A 152 4.84 0.22 -8.68
CA VAL A 152 4.59 -1.20 -8.93
C VAL A 152 3.31 -1.66 -8.24
N ALA A 153 3.09 -1.27 -6.98
CA ALA A 153 1.88 -1.61 -6.24
C ALA A 153 0.63 -0.97 -6.85
N ALA A 154 0.68 0.31 -7.20
CA ALA A 154 -0.43 1.01 -7.82
C ALA A 154 -0.84 0.37 -9.16
N GLN A 155 0.13 0.00 -9.99
CA GLN A 155 -0.12 -0.68 -11.26
C GLN A 155 -0.66 -2.10 -11.05
N SER A 156 -0.08 -2.85 -10.11
CA SER A 156 -0.51 -4.23 -9.79
C SER A 156 -1.95 -4.31 -9.27
N ILE A 157 -2.48 -3.21 -8.71
CA ILE A 157 -3.88 -3.09 -8.28
C ILE A 157 -4.74 -2.52 -9.41
N GLY A 158 -4.26 -1.47 -10.07
CA GLY A 158 -5.00 -0.71 -11.06
C GLY A 158 -5.22 -1.43 -12.39
N GLU A 159 -4.21 -2.14 -12.91
CA GLU A 159 -4.32 -2.87 -14.18
C GLU A 159 -5.39 -3.97 -14.10
N PRO A 160 -5.40 -4.88 -13.10
CA PRO A 160 -6.48 -5.86 -12.99
C PRO A 160 -7.84 -5.23 -12.65
N GLY A 161 -7.86 -3.98 -12.14
CA GLY A 161 -9.08 -3.20 -11.96
C GLY A 161 -9.90 -3.08 -13.26
N THR A 162 -9.23 -3.03 -14.42
CA THR A 162 -9.90 -2.98 -15.73
C THR A 162 -10.59 -4.30 -16.06
N GLN A 163 -10.10 -5.41 -15.51
CA GLN A 163 -10.74 -6.72 -15.66
C GLN A 163 -11.96 -6.85 -14.73
N LEU A 164 -11.93 -6.22 -13.56
CA LEU A 164 -13.07 -6.20 -12.63
C LEU A 164 -14.30 -5.51 -13.24
N THR A 165 -14.10 -4.51 -14.09
CA THR A 165 -15.18 -3.80 -14.78
C THR A 165 -15.75 -4.59 -15.96
N MET A 166 -14.96 -5.49 -16.55
CA MET A 166 -15.33 -6.33 -17.70
C MET A 166 -15.88 -7.71 -17.32
N ARG A 167 -15.87 -8.12 -16.04
CA ARG A 167 -16.35 -9.45 -15.62
C ARG A 167 -17.65 -9.45 -14.80
N THR A 168 -18.19 -8.28 -14.44
CA THR A 168 -19.42 -8.16 -13.62
C THR A 168 -20.72 -8.58 -14.33
N PHE A 169 -20.64 -9.19 -15.53
CA PHE A 169 -21.76 -9.36 -16.46
C PHE A 169 -22.76 -10.48 -16.11
N HIS A 170 -22.55 -11.27 -15.06
CA HIS A 170 -23.34 -12.50 -14.85
C HIS A 170 -24.42 -12.41 -13.75
N THR A 171 -24.44 -11.35 -12.96
CA THR A 171 -25.42 -11.16 -11.85
C THR A 171 -26.51 -10.12 -12.14
N GLY A 172 -26.49 -9.51 -13.33
CA GLY A 172 -27.50 -8.54 -13.79
C GLY A 172 -28.86 -9.20 -14.01
N GLY A 173 -29.59 -9.48 -12.94
CA GLY A 173 -30.93 -10.08 -12.99
C GLY A 173 -31.42 -10.69 -11.68
N VAL A 174 -30.58 -10.84 -10.66
CA VAL A 174 -30.99 -11.41 -9.36
C VAL A 174 -31.35 -10.26 -8.40
N ALA A 175 -32.63 -9.93 -8.32
CA ALA A 175 -33.15 -9.06 -7.27
C ALA A 175 -33.02 -9.80 -5.93
N GLY A 176 -32.10 -9.39 -5.07
CA GLY A 176 -32.02 -9.99 -3.74
C GLY A 176 -30.85 -9.56 -2.86
N GLU A 177 -29.72 -9.14 -3.45
CA GLU A 177 -28.55 -8.82 -2.65
C GLU A 177 -27.90 -7.51 -3.15
N ASP A 178 -27.96 -6.49 -2.28
CA ASP A 178 -27.38 -5.15 -2.46
C ASP A 178 -25.85 -5.23 -2.28
N ILE A 179 -25.19 -6.08 -3.07
CA ILE A 179 -23.75 -6.28 -2.97
C ILE A 179 -23.09 -5.43 -4.03
N THR A 180 -22.46 -4.34 -3.58
CA THR A 180 -21.44 -3.65 -4.35
C THR A 180 -20.31 -4.65 -4.65
N HIS A 181 -20.38 -5.33 -5.79
CA HIS A 181 -19.33 -6.22 -6.27
C HIS A 181 -18.45 -5.52 -7.31
N GLY A 182 -17.18 -5.93 -7.37
CA GLY A 182 -16.22 -5.46 -8.35
C GLY A 182 -15.64 -4.07 -8.04
N LEU A 183 -15.34 -3.29 -9.08
CA LEU A 183 -14.60 -2.04 -8.96
C LEU A 183 -15.24 -1.00 -8.01
N PRO A 184 -16.58 -0.77 -7.99
CA PRO A 184 -17.17 0.25 -7.11
C PRO A 184 -16.87 0.02 -5.62
N ARG A 185 -16.79 -1.25 -5.19
CA ARG A 185 -16.44 -1.61 -3.82
C ARG A 185 -14.97 -1.36 -3.51
N VAL A 186 -14.07 -1.65 -4.45
CA VAL A 186 -12.64 -1.33 -4.31
C VAL A 186 -12.44 0.18 -4.18
N VAL A 187 -13.14 0.98 -5.01
CA VAL A 187 -13.10 2.44 -4.93
C VAL A 187 -13.69 2.95 -3.60
N GLU A 188 -14.81 2.39 -3.15
CA GLU A 188 -15.41 2.72 -1.85
C GLU A 188 -14.45 2.49 -0.68
N LEU A 189 -13.74 1.35 -0.67
CA LEU A 189 -12.75 0.98 0.34
C LEU A 189 -11.54 1.92 0.31
N PHE A 190 -10.94 2.15 -0.85
CA PHE A 190 -9.75 3.03 -0.97
C PHE A 190 -10.07 4.52 -0.77
N GLU A 191 -11.30 4.95 -0.97
CA GLU A 191 -11.73 6.31 -0.61
C GLU A 191 -12.19 6.43 0.85
N ALA A 192 -12.09 5.35 1.64
CA ALA A 192 -12.54 5.29 3.04
C ALA A 192 -13.96 5.85 3.21
N ARG A 193 -14.85 5.48 2.29
CA ARG A 193 -16.26 5.90 2.31
C ARG A 193 -17.04 5.00 3.27
N THR A 194 -17.96 5.60 4.01
CA THR A 194 -18.91 4.86 4.86
C THR A 194 -19.86 4.08 3.96
N PRO A 195 -19.94 2.75 4.11
CA PRO A 195 -20.75 1.94 3.23
C PRO A 195 -22.24 2.09 3.49
N LYS A 196 -23.03 1.90 2.43
CA LYS A 196 -24.49 1.83 2.56
C LYS A 196 -24.88 0.56 3.29
N GLY A 197 -25.85 0.66 4.22
CA GLY A 197 -26.26 -0.48 5.03
C GLY A 197 -25.13 -1.00 5.94
N LYS A 198 -24.25 -0.11 6.43
CA LYS A 198 -23.17 -0.50 7.33
C LYS A 198 -23.71 -1.32 8.50
N ALA A 199 -22.94 -2.33 8.88
CA ALA A 199 -23.23 -3.08 10.08
C ALA A 199 -22.95 -2.24 11.33
N ILE A 200 -23.73 -2.48 12.37
CA ILE A 200 -23.52 -1.83 13.67
C ILE A 200 -22.46 -2.61 14.43
N LEU A 201 -21.43 -1.91 14.90
CA LEU A 201 -20.39 -2.43 15.77
C LEU A 201 -20.69 -2.03 17.22
N SER A 202 -20.42 -2.91 18.17
CA SER A 202 -20.46 -2.55 19.59
C SER A 202 -19.20 -1.80 20.00
N GLU A 203 -19.33 -0.63 20.60
CA GLU A 203 -18.21 0.13 21.20
C GLU A 203 -17.73 -0.51 22.51
N VAL A 204 -18.64 -1.20 23.22
CA VAL A 204 -18.38 -1.83 24.53
C VAL A 204 -18.44 -3.34 24.45
N GLY A 205 -17.68 -4.01 25.32
CA GLY A 205 -17.74 -5.46 25.52
C GLY A 205 -18.65 -5.79 26.71
N GLY A 206 -19.48 -6.82 26.57
CA GLY A 206 -20.47 -7.12 27.58
C GLY A 206 -21.47 -8.19 27.16
N THR A 207 -22.51 -8.36 27.98
CA THR A 207 -23.61 -9.29 27.71
C THR A 207 -24.66 -8.60 26.85
N VAL A 208 -25.06 -9.25 25.76
CA VAL A 208 -26.09 -8.77 24.84
C VAL A 208 -27.48 -9.03 25.42
N SER A 209 -28.33 -8.01 25.42
CA SER A 209 -29.77 -8.13 25.68
C SER A 209 -30.59 -7.52 24.53
N LEU A 210 -31.73 -8.12 24.26
CA LEU A 210 -32.62 -7.76 23.14
C LEU A 210 -34.00 -7.42 23.71
N PRO A 211 -34.19 -6.24 24.31
CA PRO A 211 -35.50 -5.86 24.80
C PRO A 211 -36.48 -5.68 23.62
N ASP A 212 -37.68 -6.24 23.77
CA ASP A 212 -38.80 -6.04 22.84
C ASP A 212 -39.60 -4.80 23.28
N ASP A 213 -39.30 -3.65 22.66
CA ASP A 213 -40.08 -2.41 22.85
C ASP A 213 -41.03 -2.15 21.67
N GLU A 214 -42.16 -1.47 21.94
CA GLU A 214 -43.14 -1.10 20.91
C GLU A 214 -42.55 -0.11 19.86
N ASP A 215 -41.55 0.70 20.25
CA ASP A 215 -40.96 1.76 19.43
C ASP A 215 -39.88 1.28 18.45
N GLY A 216 -39.36 0.06 18.59
CA GLY A 216 -38.34 -0.47 17.67
C GLY A 216 -37.47 -1.57 18.29
N ARG A 217 -36.78 -2.32 17.41
CA ARG A 217 -35.83 -3.34 17.84
C ARG A 217 -34.52 -2.65 18.26
N ARG A 218 -33.98 -2.95 19.43
CA ARG A 218 -32.67 -2.43 19.88
C ARG A 218 -31.82 -3.56 20.46
N VAL A 219 -30.51 -3.34 20.44
CA VAL A 219 -29.53 -4.20 21.13
C VAL A 219 -28.95 -3.39 22.26
N VAL A 220 -28.97 -3.94 23.46
CA VAL A 220 -28.34 -3.33 24.63
C VAL A 220 -27.19 -4.21 25.07
N VAL A 221 -25.99 -3.63 25.13
CA VAL A 221 -24.78 -4.33 25.56
C VAL A 221 -24.38 -3.80 26.93
N THR A 222 -24.49 -4.64 27.94
CA THR A 222 -24.17 -4.30 29.32
C THR A 222 -22.78 -4.80 29.68
N GLY A 223 -21.83 -3.88 29.83
CA GLY A 223 -20.48 -4.15 30.31
C GLY A 223 -20.40 -4.14 31.83
N LYS A 224 -19.17 -4.06 32.37
CA LYS A 224 -18.95 -3.97 33.83
C LYS A 224 -19.32 -2.60 34.41
N ASP A 225 -19.01 -1.54 33.68
CA ASP A 225 -19.15 -0.15 34.14
C ASP A 225 -19.95 0.74 33.17
N GLU A 226 -20.26 0.23 31.98
CA GLU A 226 -20.87 0.99 30.89
C GLU A 226 -21.98 0.16 30.21
N GLU A 227 -23.05 0.84 29.80
CA GLU A 227 -24.17 0.25 29.06
C GLU A 227 -24.36 1.06 27.78
N ALA A 228 -24.39 0.37 26.64
CA ALA A 228 -24.56 0.99 25.34
C ALA A 228 -25.80 0.43 24.65
N GLU A 229 -26.68 1.32 24.18
CA GLU A 229 -27.87 0.96 23.43
C GLU A 229 -27.71 1.28 21.94
N TYR A 230 -28.03 0.31 21.08
CA TYR A 230 -27.95 0.44 19.64
C TYR A 230 -29.33 0.26 19.00
N PRO A 231 -29.92 1.31 18.41
CA PRO A 231 -31.20 1.19 17.71
C PRO A 231 -31.02 0.42 16.41
N LEU A 232 -31.90 -0.55 16.15
CA LEU A 232 -31.89 -1.37 14.93
C LEU A 232 -33.08 -1.04 14.03
N SER A 233 -32.85 -1.13 12.73
CA SER A 233 -33.95 -1.20 11.77
C SER A 233 -34.71 -2.53 11.93
N ARG A 234 -36.03 -2.51 11.74
CA ARG A 234 -36.88 -3.72 11.82
C ARG A 234 -36.45 -4.84 10.86
N PHE A 235 -35.77 -4.50 9.77
CA PHE A 235 -35.28 -5.45 8.77
C PHE A 235 -33.83 -5.89 8.99
N ALA A 236 -33.15 -5.35 10.00
CA ALA A 236 -31.76 -5.71 10.28
C ALA A 236 -31.69 -7.17 10.76
N ARG A 237 -30.84 -7.95 10.10
CA ARG A 237 -30.51 -9.32 10.53
C ARG A 237 -29.42 -9.26 11.58
N LEU A 238 -29.70 -9.82 12.75
CA LEU A 238 -28.77 -9.89 13.87
C LEU A 238 -27.74 -11.00 13.66
N ARG A 239 -26.49 -10.72 14.01
CA ARG A 239 -25.41 -11.73 14.09
C ARG A 239 -25.24 -12.29 15.51
N VAL A 240 -25.63 -11.52 16.53
CA VAL A 240 -25.50 -11.88 17.95
C VAL A 240 -26.80 -12.46 18.50
N ARG A 241 -26.69 -13.23 19.59
CA ARG A 241 -27.82 -13.82 20.33
C ARG A 241 -28.00 -13.15 21.68
N GLU A 242 -29.22 -13.24 22.22
CA GLU A 242 -29.49 -12.81 23.59
C GLU A 242 -28.67 -13.62 24.61
N GLY A 243 -28.08 -12.93 25.58
CA GLY A 243 -27.20 -13.52 26.60
C GLY A 243 -25.77 -13.83 26.11
N GLU A 244 -25.42 -13.52 24.86
CA GLU A 244 -24.08 -13.72 24.33
C GLU A 244 -23.10 -12.70 24.92
N LEU A 245 -21.90 -13.17 25.29
CA LEU A 245 -20.81 -12.31 25.74
C LEU A 245 -19.97 -11.89 24.53
N ILE A 246 -19.87 -10.59 24.27
CA ILE A 246 -19.18 -10.04 23.12
C ILE A 246 -18.01 -9.14 23.52
N GLU A 247 -17.01 -9.04 22.65
CA GLU A 247 -15.89 -8.10 22.80
C GLU A 247 -16.18 -6.76 22.08
N PRO A 248 -15.50 -5.65 22.46
CA PRO A 248 -15.58 -4.40 21.71
C PRO A 248 -15.21 -4.60 20.24
N GLY A 249 -15.99 -3.96 19.36
CA GLY A 249 -15.88 -4.07 17.91
C GLY A 249 -16.55 -5.32 17.33
N THR A 250 -17.30 -6.09 18.12
CA THR A 250 -18.12 -7.20 17.60
C THR A 250 -19.26 -6.67 16.73
N GLN A 251 -19.46 -7.31 15.59
CA GLN A 251 -20.51 -6.98 14.65
C GLN A 251 -21.89 -7.47 15.13
N LEU A 252 -22.82 -6.53 15.37
CA LEU A 252 -24.17 -6.83 15.86
C LEU A 252 -25.15 -7.21 14.75
N THR A 253 -25.03 -6.59 13.58
CA THR A 253 -25.92 -6.80 12.43
C THR A 253 -25.17 -7.28 11.19
N GLU A 254 -25.84 -7.95 10.26
CA GLU A 254 -25.28 -8.20 8.93
C GLU A 254 -25.00 -6.90 8.18
N GLY A 255 -23.96 -6.91 7.32
CA GLY A 255 -23.57 -5.76 6.49
C GLY A 255 -22.05 -5.54 6.46
N PRO A 256 -21.57 -4.64 5.59
CA PRO A 256 -20.17 -4.22 5.54
C PRO A 256 -19.82 -3.36 6.77
N LEU A 257 -18.60 -3.50 7.28
CA LEU A 257 -18.11 -2.64 8.37
C LEU A 257 -17.62 -1.30 7.80
N ASP A 258 -17.80 -0.21 8.56
CA ASP A 258 -17.15 1.07 8.26
C ASP A 258 -15.69 1.03 8.73
N PRO A 259 -14.68 1.17 7.83
CA PRO A 259 -13.28 1.22 8.23
C PRO A 259 -12.95 2.28 9.30
N LYS A 260 -13.71 3.38 9.37
CA LYS A 260 -13.49 4.44 10.36
C LYS A 260 -13.90 4.01 11.76
N GLU A 261 -15.04 3.33 11.88
CA GLU A 261 -15.48 2.75 13.16
C GLU A 261 -14.55 1.63 13.62
N VAL A 262 -14.09 0.80 12.67
CA VAL A 262 -13.05 -0.21 12.96
C VAL A 262 -11.78 0.44 13.51
N LEU A 263 -11.35 1.57 12.93
CA LEU A 263 -10.19 2.32 13.42
C LEU A 263 -10.42 2.88 14.83
N GLU A 264 -11.58 3.48 15.09
CA GLU A 264 -11.90 4.10 16.37
C GLU A 264 -12.04 3.08 17.50
N ILE A 265 -12.65 1.91 17.23
CA ILE A 265 -12.95 0.90 18.24
C ILE A 265 -11.81 -0.10 18.41
N GLN A 266 -11.26 -0.64 17.30
CA GLN A 266 -10.27 -1.73 17.32
C GLN A 266 -8.83 -1.27 17.03
N GLY A 267 -8.65 -0.01 16.60
CA GLY A 267 -7.35 0.60 16.37
C GLY A 267 -6.76 0.37 14.97
N VAL A 268 -5.59 0.97 14.75
CA VAL A 268 -4.94 1.09 13.42
C VAL A 268 -4.71 -0.28 12.77
N ARG A 269 -4.18 -1.26 13.50
CA ARG A 269 -3.82 -2.57 12.93
C ARG A 269 -5.05 -3.34 12.45
N ALA A 270 -6.15 -3.29 13.22
CA ALA A 270 -7.40 -3.94 12.84
C ALA A 270 -7.99 -3.29 11.59
N ALA A 271 -8.00 -1.94 11.52
CA ALA A 271 -8.46 -1.22 10.34
C ALA A 271 -7.61 -1.51 9.08
N GLN A 272 -6.29 -1.57 9.23
CA GLN A 272 -5.39 -1.94 8.13
C GLN A 272 -5.67 -3.34 7.61
N GLN A 273 -5.75 -4.32 8.51
CA GLN A 273 -6.00 -5.71 8.16
C GLN A 273 -7.37 -5.88 7.52
N TYR A 274 -8.40 -5.22 8.07
CA TYR A 274 -9.74 -5.19 7.49
C TYR A 274 -9.74 -4.66 6.06
N LEU A 275 -9.08 -3.52 5.80
CA LEU A 275 -8.99 -2.95 4.44
C LEU A 275 -8.27 -3.90 3.47
N VAL A 276 -7.15 -4.49 3.90
CA VAL A 276 -6.40 -5.46 3.07
C VAL A 276 -7.27 -6.66 2.74
N ASP A 277 -7.93 -7.25 3.73
CA ASP A 277 -8.76 -8.44 3.55
C ASP A 277 -9.97 -8.17 2.65
N GLN A 278 -10.64 -7.03 2.84
CA GLN A 278 -11.80 -6.65 2.03
C GLN A 278 -11.44 -6.35 0.59
N VAL A 279 -10.36 -5.62 0.33
CA VAL A 279 -9.93 -5.37 -1.06
C VAL A 279 -9.51 -6.70 -1.71
N GLN A 280 -8.74 -7.51 -1.00
CA GLN A 280 -8.28 -8.80 -1.52
C GLN A 280 -9.46 -9.76 -1.80
N GLU A 281 -10.49 -9.78 -0.97
CA GLU A 281 -11.71 -10.57 -1.19
C GLU A 281 -12.42 -10.18 -2.49
N VAL A 282 -12.50 -8.88 -2.79
CA VAL A 282 -13.12 -8.40 -4.04
C VAL A 282 -12.34 -8.89 -5.26
N TYR A 283 -11.01 -8.77 -5.28
CA TYR A 283 -10.20 -9.28 -6.38
C TYR A 283 -10.27 -10.81 -6.52
N ARG A 284 -10.22 -11.54 -5.39
CA ARG A 284 -10.36 -13.00 -5.36
C ARG A 284 -11.71 -13.46 -5.91
N SER A 285 -12.80 -12.78 -5.57
CA SER A 285 -14.15 -13.10 -6.07
C SER A 285 -14.25 -13.04 -7.60
N GLN A 286 -13.37 -12.27 -8.24
CA GLN A 286 -13.29 -12.12 -9.71
C GLN A 286 -12.20 -12.98 -10.35
N GLY A 287 -11.55 -13.84 -9.57
CA GLY A 287 -10.48 -14.74 -10.02
C GLY A 287 -9.17 -14.03 -10.35
N VAL A 288 -8.91 -12.87 -9.74
CA VAL A 288 -7.65 -12.14 -9.88
C VAL A 288 -6.85 -12.30 -8.59
N ASP A 289 -5.65 -12.86 -8.71
CA ASP A 289 -4.70 -12.98 -7.61
C ASP A 289 -3.76 -11.79 -7.56
N ILE A 290 -3.89 -10.98 -6.51
CA ILE A 290 -2.96 -9.90 -6.17
C ILE A 290 -2.23 -10.28 -4.88
N HIS A 291 -0.98 -9.86 -4.76
CA HIS A 291 -0.23 -10.04 -3.52
C HIS A 291 -0.59 -8.96 -2.50
N ASP A 292 -0.88 -9.37 -1.26
CA ASP A 292 -1.24 -8.49 -0.12
C ASP A 292 -0.28 -7.30 0.06
N LYS A 293 1.03 -7.45 -0.23
CA LYS A 293 2.03 -6.38 -0.06
C LYS A 293 1.69 -5.13 -0.85
N HIS A 294 1.06 -5.26 -2.04
CA HIS A 294 0.68 -4.11 -2.85
C HIS A 294 -0.48 -3.34 -2.20
N ILE A 295 -1.48 -4.05 -1.67
CA ILE A 295 -2.62 -3.42 -0.99
C ILE A 295 -2.17 -2.79 0.33
N GLU A 296 -1.35 -3.49 1.11
CA GLU A 296 -0.75 -2.98 2.34
C GLU A 296 0.01 -1.67 2.12
N MET A 297 0.70 -1.52 0.99
CA MET A 297 1.39 -0.28 0.66
C MET A 297 0.44 0.91 0.49
N ILE A 298 -0.70 0.71 -0.17
CA ILE A 298 -1.72 1.76 -0.33
C ILE A 298 -2.39 2.07 1.01
N VAL A 299 -2.77 1.02 1.75
CA VAL A 299 -3.40 1.14 3.07
C VAL A 299 -2.48 1.85 4.08
N ARG A 300 -1.15 1.64 3.99
CA ARG A 300 -0.18 2.42 4.77
C ARG A 300 -0.31 3.92 4.49
N GLN A 301 -0.42 4.32 3.23
CA GLN A 301 -0.53 5.74 2.88
C GLN A 301 -1.86 6.35 3.32
N MET A 302 -2.94 5.56 3.38
CA MET A 302 -4.25 6.01 3.88
C MET A 302 -4.24 6.34 5.38
N LEU A 303 -3.33 5.74 6.16
CA LEU A 303 -3.21 5.89 7.63
C LEU A 303 -1.92 6.58 8.07
N ARG A 304 -1.25 7.29 7.14
CA ARG A 304 0.03 7.97 7.39
C ARG A 304 -0.11 9.25 8.22
N LYS A 305 -1.33 9.75 8.46
CA LYS A 305 -1.54 11.01 9.19
C LYS A 305 -2.17 10.80 10.56
N VAL A 306 -1.74 11.63 11.49
CA VAL A 306 -2.29 11.76 12.84
C VAL A 306 -2.85 13.17 12.98
N ARG A 307 -4.08 13.28 13.48
CA ARG A 307 -4.71 14.54 13.83
C ARG A 307 -4.36 14.90 15.27
N VAL A 308 -3.74 16.05 15.47
CA VAL A 308 -3.38 16.52 16.81
C VAL A 308 -4.63 16.94 17.57
N VAL A 309 -4.83 16.37 18.77
CA VAL A 309 -5.94 16.68 19.68
C VAL A 309 -5.47 17.65 20.76
N ASN A 310 -4.36 17.31 21.43
CA ASN A 310 -3.71 18.16 22.42
C ASN A 310 -2.28 18.42 21.97
N THR A 311 -1.89 19.69 21.96
CA THR A 311 -0.56 20.09 21.48
C THR A 311 0.54 19.80 22.50
N GLY A 312 0.21 19.65 23.79
CA GLY A 312 1.22 19.59 24.84
C GLY A 312 2.16 20.80 24.74
N ASP A 313 3.46 20.53 24.85
CA ASP A 313 4.54 21.52 24.65
C ASP A 313 5.13 21.50 23.22
N SER A 314 4.52 20.76 22.29
CA SER A 314 4.96 20.71 20.89
C SER A 314 4.66 22.00 20.13
N SER A 315 5.30 22.18 18.97
CA SER A 315 5.01 23.28 18.04
C SER A 315 3.76 23.07 17.17
N TYR A 316 3.02 21.98 17.38
CA TYR A 316 1.85 21.66 16.56
C TYR A 316 0.66 22.55 16.86
N LEU A 317 -0.24 22.69 15.88
CA LEU A 317 -1.51 23.37 16.04
C LEU A 317 -2.64 22.37 16.35
N PRO A 318 -3.67 22.78 17.12
CA PRO A 318 -4.85 21.95 17.33
C PRO A 318 -5.52 21.58 16.00
N ALA A 319 -5.87 20.30 15.84
CA ALA A 319 -6.45 19.71 14.63
C ALA A 319 -5.54 19.71 13.39
N GLU A 320 -4.24 20.01 13.53
CA GLU A 320 -3.26 19.84 12.46
C GLU A 320 -3.09 18.36 12.08
N LEU A 321 -2.88 18.09 10.79
CA LEU A 321 -2.61 16.76 10.26
C LEU A 321 -1.10 16.60 10.02
N VAL A 322 -0.46 15.83 10.89
CA VAL A 322 0.99 15.59 10.88
C VAL A 322 1.26 14.16 10.41
N ASP A 323 2.42 13.92 9.81
CA ASP A 323 2.89 12.57 9.51
C ASP A 323 3.04 11.72 10.79
N ASP A 324 2.64 10.45 10.74
CA ASP A 324 2.64 9.56 11.90
C ASP A 324 4.05 9.33 12.47
N ARG A 325 5.08 9.28 11.62
CA ARG A 325 6.46 9.08 12.05
C ARG A 325 7.02 10.34 12.69
N GLU A 326 6.81 11.47 12.03
CA GLU A 326 7.24 12.77 12.56
C GLU A 326 6.59 13.05 13.93
N PHE A 327 5.29 12.79 14.06
CA PHE A 327 4.57 12.95 15.33
C PHE A 327 5.17 12.06 16.44
N LEU A 328 5.51 10.81 16.13
CA LEU A 328 6.14 9.90 17.09
C LEU A 328 7.57 10.32 17.46
N GLU A 329 8.37 10.80 16.51
CA GLU A 329 9.73 11.28 16.74
C GLU A 329 9.73 12.52 17.63
N THR A 330 8.93 13.54 17.30
CA THR A 330 8.77 14.75 18.11
C THR A 330 8.34 14.43 19.53
N ASN A 331 7.36 13.55 19.70
CA ASN A 331 6.92 13.15 21.04
C ASN A 331 8.00 12.40 21.83
N ARG A 332 8.82 11.57 21.15
CA ARG A 332 9.96 10.92 21.81
C ARG A 332 11.01 11.94 22.28
N GLU A 333 11.21 13.02 21.54
CA GLU A 333 12.12 14.11 21.93
C GLU A 333 11.58 14.90 23.11
N LEU A 334 10.32 15.33 23.07
CA LEU A 334 9.66 16.04 24.18
C LEU A 334 9.72 15.25 25.49
N VAL A 335 9.46 13.94 25.43
CA VAL A 335 9.55 13.07 26.62
C VAL A 335 10.98 12.96 27.15
N LYS A 336 12.00 12.92 26.28
CA LYS A 336 13.41 12.92 26.71
C LYS A 336 13.79 14.22 27.42
N GLU A 337 13.19 15.34 27.01
CA GLU A 337 13.37 16.66 27.63
C GLU A 337 12.50 16.87 28.88
N GLY A 338 11.64 15.91 29.22
CA GLY A 338 10.73 16.00 30.37
C GLY A 338 9.53 16.93 30.16
N GLN A 339 9.23 17.27 28.90
CA GLN A 339 8.09 18.11 28.50
C GLN A 339 6.83 17.27 28.26
N ALA A 340 5.67 17.93 28.19
CA ALA A 340 4.40 17.27 27.91
C ALA A 340 4.32 16.88 26.42
N PRO A 341 4.19 15.59 26.08
CA PRO A 341 4.05 15.16 24.69
C PRO A 341 2.70 15.60 24.11
N ALA A 342 2.64 15.74 22.78
CA ALA A 342 1.39 15.97 22.07
C ALA A 342 0.54 14.70 22.04
N GLU A 343 -0.79 14.85 22.11
CA GLU A 343 -1.76 13.77 21.95
C GLU A 343 -2.43 13.88 20.59
N GLY A 344 -2.54 12.77 19.87
CA GLY A 344 -3.10 12.74 18.53
C GLY A 344 -3.89 11.47 18.28
N ARG A 345 -4.88 11.57 17.38
CA ARG A 345 -5.69 10.44 16.93
C ARG A 345 -5.33 10.10 15.48
N PRO A 346 -5.05 8.82 15.14
CA PRO A 346 -4.84 8.41 13.77
C PRO A 346 -6.05 8.79 12.90
N GLU A 347 -5.81 9.28 11.69
CA GLU A 347 -6.86 9.64 10.74
C GLU A 347 -6.79 8.71 9.52
N LEU A 348 -7.87 7.96 9.28
CA LEU A 348 -8.05 7.23 8.02
C LEU A 348 -8.53 8.18 6.92
N MET A 349 -7.71 8.34 5.89
CA MET A 349 -8.03 9.16 4.72
C MET A 349 -8.22 8.31 3.47
N GLY A 350 -9.19 8.67 2.64
CA GLY A 350 -9.28 8.13 1.28
C GLY A 350 -8.07 8.55 0.43
N ILE A 351 -7.73 7.76 -0.58
CA ILE A 351 -6.54 8.00 -1.43
C ILE A 351 -6.54 9.40 -2.07
N THR A 352 -7.71 9.96 -2.41
CA THR A 352 -7.81 11.32 -2.96
C THR A 352 -7.45 12.39 -1.93
N LYS A 353 -7.87 12.23 -0.67
CA LYS A 353 -7.53 13.16 0.41
C LYS A 353 -6.08 12.98 0.85
N ALA A 354 -5.59 11.74 0.86
CA ALA A 354 -4.21 11.42 1.22
C ALA A 354 -3.20 12.00 0.22
N SER A 355 -3.47 11.97 -1.09
CA SER A 355 -2.59 12.55 -2.11
C SER A 355 -2.49 14.08 -2.04
N LEU A 356 -3.55 14.75 -1.61
CA LEU A 356 -3.55 16.21 -1.36
C LEU A 356 -2.83 16.60 -0.06
N ALA A 357 -2.70 15.67 0.89
CA ALA A 357 -2.06 15.88 2.19
C ALA A 357 -0.56 15.50 2.20
N THR A 358 0.08 15.51 1.02
CA THR A 358 1.51 15.26 0.84
C THR A 358 2.35 16.46 1.31
N GLU A 359 3.61 16.23 1.66
CA GLU A 359 4.54 17.32 2.06
C GLU A 359 4.89 18.23 0.87
N SER A 360 4.94 17.64 -0.32
CA SER A 360 5.26 18.30 -1.57
C SER A 360 4.06 19.06 -2.12
N TRP A 361 4.12 20.39 -2.01
CA TRP A 361 3.08 21.24 -2.59
C TRP A 361 3.12 21.18 -4.12
N LEU A 362 4.29 20.94 -4.73
CA LEU A 362 4.43 20.85 -6.18
C LEU A 362 3.73 19.60 -6.73
N SER A 363 3.87 18.47 -6.03
CA SER A 363 3.14 17.25 -6.37
C SER A 363 1.65 17.39 -6.10
N ALA A 364 1.24 17.94 -4.95
CA ALA A 364 -0.18 18.16 -4.64
C ALA A 364 -0.87 19.05 -5.69
N ALA A 365 -0.20 20.14 -6.13
CA ALA A 365 -0.73 21.08 -7.11
C ALA A 365 -0.98 20.46 -8.50
N SER A 366 -0.23 19.41 -8.85
CA SER A 366 -0.40 18.68 -10.12
C SER A 366 -1.61 17.75 -10.16
N PHE A 367 -2.15 17.38 -8.99
CA PHE A 367 -3.22 16.39 -8.89
C PHE A 367 -4.59 17.02 -9.09
N GLN A 368 -5.01 17.84 -8.12
CA GLN A 368 -6.31 18.53 -8.08
C GLN A 368 -6.18 19.83 -7.25
N GLU A 369 -7.15 20.74 -7.40
CA GLU A 369 -7.27 21.96 -6.58
C GLU A 369 -6.03 22.88 -6.60
N THR A 370 -5.35 22.96 -7.75
CA THR A 370 -4.09 23.70 -7.96
C THR A 370 -4.08 25.09 -7.35
N THR A 371 -5.13 25.90 -7.57
CA THR A 371 -5.22 27.27 -7.02
C THR A 371 -5.19 27.30 -5.50
N ARG A 372 -5.90 26.38 -4.84
CA ARG A 372 -5.96 26.29 -3.38
C ARG A 372 -4.59 25.90 -2.83
N VAL A 373 -3.96 24.86 -3.40
CA VAL A 373 -2.65 24.36 -2.97
C VAL A 373 -1.56 25.44 -3.11
N LEU A 374 -1.51 26.13 -4.25
CA LEU A 374 -0.50 27.17 -4.48
C LEU A 374 -0.68 28.39 -3.56
N THR A 375 -1.94 28.77 -3.30
CA THR A 375 -2.24 29.89 -2.40
C THR A 375 -1.83 29.56 -0.97
N GLU A 376 -2.14 28.36 -0.49
CA GLU A 376 -1.74 27.88 0.84
C GLU A 376 -0.20 27.80 0.98
N ALA A 377 0.47 27.24 -0.03
CA ALA A 377 1.93 27.16 -0.06
C ALA A 377 2.59 28.55 -0.04
N ALA A 378 2.04 29.52 -0.79
CA ALA A 378 2.53 30.90 -0.81
C ALA A 378 2.30 31.62 0.52
N LEU A 379 1.12 31.45 1.14
CA LEU A 379 0.80 32.04 2.45
C LEU A 379 1.70 31.51 3.56
N GLN A 380 2.06 30.23 3.51
CA GLN A 380 2.91 29.57 4.52
C GLN A 380 4.40 29.66 4.19
N GLY A 381 4.78 30.17 3.01
CA GLY A 381 6.19 30.21 2.56
C GLY A 381 6.83 28.82 2.43
N LYS A 382 6.06 27.81 2.00
CA LYS A 382 6.54 26.42 1.94
C LYS A 382 7.68 26.26 0.93
N SER A 383 8.67 25.45 1.30
CA SER A 383 9.74 24.99 0.41
C SER A 383 9.53 23.51 0.07
N ASP A 384 9.81 23.13 -1.17
CA ASP A 384 9.70 21.74 -1.62
C ASP A 384 11.08 21.08 -1.69
N PHE A 385 11.21 19.89 -1.09
CA PHE A 385 12.47 19.15 -1.03
C PHE A 385 12.67 18.17 -2.19
N LEU A 386 11.73 18.07 -3.14
CA LEU A 386 11.83 17.23 -4.34
C LEU A 386 12.16 15.76 -4.03
N ARG A 387 11.55 15.20 -2.97
CA ARG A 387 11.83 13.83 -2.52
C ARG A 387 11.12 12.75 -3.34
N GLY A 388 10.02 13.10 -3.98
CA GLY A 388 9.18 12.19 -4.75
C GLY A 388 9.59 12.11 -6.22
N LEU A 389 8.86 11.30 -6.98
CA LEU A 389 9.10 11.13 -8.41
C LEU A 389 8.55 12.34 -9.19
N LYS A 390 7.36 12.82 -8.84
CA LYS A 390 6.62 13.77 -9.65
C LYS A 390 7.22 15.17 -9.65
N GLU A 391 7.75 15.63 -8.52
CA GLU A 391 8.38 16.94 -8.46
C GLU A 391 9.60 17.00 -9.38
N ASN A 392 10.41 15.93 -9.37
CA ASN A 392 11.58 15.83 -10.22
C ASN A 392 11.21 15.75 -11.71
N VAL A 393 10.16 15.00 -12.06
CA VAL A 393 9.63 14.98 -13.43
C VAL A 393 9.15 16.37 -13.87
N ILE A 394 8.41 17.09 -13.03
CA ILE A 394 7.89 18.43 -13.34
C ILE A 394 9.03 19.43 -13.58
N ILE A 395 10.08 19.37 -12.75
CA ILE A 395 11.22 20.29 -12.84
C ILE A 395 12.23 19.87 -13.93
N GLY A 396 12.16 18.63 -14.42
CA GLY A 396 13.11 18.09 -15.40
C GLY A 396 14.44 17.60 -14.79
N LYS A 397 14.42 17.20 -13.51
CA LYS A 397 15.53 16.53 -12.82
C LYS A 397 15.38 15.00 -12.90
N LEU A 398 16.47 14.29 -12.64
CA LEU A 398 16.44 12.83 -12.48
C LEU A 398 15.51 12.45 -11.33
N ILE A 399 14.69 11.42 -11.53
CA ILE A 399 13.83 10.88 -10.48
C ILE A 399 14.69 10.17 -9.41
N PRO A 400 14.35 10.25 -8.11
CA PRO A 400 15.14 9.65 -7.02
C PRO A 400 14.86 8.15 -6.86
N ALA A 401 14.73 7.42 -7.98
CA ALA A 401 14.46 5.99 -8.05
C ALA A 401 15.29 5.32 -9.17
N GLY A 402 15.51 4.01 -9.04
CA GLY A 402 16.38 3.26 -9.93
C GLY A 402 17.76 3.90 -10.00
N THR A 403 18.29 4.06 -11.22
CA THR A 403 19.61 4.69 -11.48
C THR A 403 19.70 6.15 -11.05
N GLY A 404 18.56 6.83 -10.84
CA GLY A 404 18.52 8.20 -10.34
C GLY A 404 18.56 8.31 -8.81
N ALA A 405 18.54 7.20 -8.07
CA ALA A 405 18.72 7.24 -6.62
C ALA A 405 20.15 7.62 -6.23
N ASP A 406 20.31 8.32 -5.11
CA ASP A 406 21.59 8.88 -4.63
C ASP A 406 22.71 7.83 -4.56
N GLN A 407 22.36 6.60 -4.20
CA GLN A 407 23.31 5.50 -4.10
C GLN A 407 23.94 5.13 -5.44
N TYR A 408 23.20 5.21 -6.55
CA TYR A 408 23.75 4.92 -7.88
C TYR A 408 24.45 6.14 -8.48
N GLN A 409 23.95 7.35 -8.21
CA GLN A 409 24.57 8.60 -8.66
C GLN A 409 25.93 8.85 -7.99
N SER A 410 26.13 8.34 -6.77
CA SER A 410 27.41 8.43 -6.06
C SER A 410 28.46 7.41 -6.50
N VAL A 411 28.08 6.40 -7.30
CA VAL A 411 29.04 5.46 -7.87
C VAL A 411 29.84 6.16 -8.95
N GLN A 412 31.11 6.42 -8.68
CA GLN A 412 32.05 6.85 -9.71
C GLN A 412 32.50 5.61 -10.49
N PRO A 413 32.15 5.49 -11.78
CA PRO A 413 32.62 4.37 -12.57
C PRO A 413 34.15 4.48 -12.72
N SER A 414 34.86 3.46 -12.27
CA SER A 414 36.29 3.33 -12.56
C SER A 414 36.43 2.89 -14.02
N LEU A 415 36.61 3.85 -14.91
CA LEU A 415 36.94 3.60 -16.32
C LEU A 415 38.46 3.72 -16.48
N PRO A 416 39.23 2.63 -16.39
CA PRO A 416 40.63 2.66 -16.83
C PRO A 416 40.63 3.05 -18.31
N ASP A 417 41.38 4.11 -18.64
CA ASP A 417 41.60 4.67 -19.99
C ASP A 417 40.50 5.59 -20.59
N ALA A 418 39.42 5.91 -19.87
CA ALA A 418 38.45 6.90 -20.38
C ALA A 418 38.85 8.34 -20.02
N THR A 419 38.87 9.22 -21.02
CA THR A 419 39.00 10.68 -20.81
C THR A 419 37.80 11.19 -20.02
N VAL A 420 38.04 11.70 -18.82
CA VAL A 420 36.99 12.25 -17.95
C VAL A 420 36.46 13.54 -18.58
N VAL A 421 35.28 13.48 -19.18
CA VAL A 421 34.58 14.67 -19.66
C VAL A 421 34.10 15.44 -18.43
N SER A 422 34.83 16.48 -18.04
CA SER A 422 34.41 17.35 -16.94
C SER A 422 33.12 18.08 -17.30
N ALA A 423 32.19 18.22 -16.34
CA ALA A 423 30.89 18.89 -16.52
C ALA A 423 30.99 20.35 -17.03
N ARG A 424 32.20 20.92 -17.06
CA ARG A 424 32.49 22.24 -17.63
C ARG A 424 32.32 22.29 -19.16
N GLY A 425 32.31 21.15 -19.86
CA GLY A 425 32.10 21.09 -21.30
C GLY A 425 30.65 21.26 -21.79
N LEU A 426 29.65 21.20 -20.89
CA LEU A 426 28.24 21.32 -21.30
C LEU A 426 27.77 22.77 -21.45
N PHE A 427 28.41 23.72 -20.76
CA PHE A 427 28.03 25.15 -20.77
C PHE A 427 29.26 26.06 -20.57
N GLY A 428 30.13 26.16 -21.56
CA GLY A 428 31.16 27.21 -21.60
C GLY A 428 32.49 26.79 -22.21
N GLU A 429 32.77 27.38 -23.38
CA GLU A 429 34.04 27.50 -24.11
C GLU A 429 35.03 26.32 -23.97
N SER A 430 35.03 25.48 -25.00
CA SER A 430 36.08 24.49 -25.24
C SER A 430 37.33 25.19 -25.79
N ASP A 431 38.36 25.33 -24.95
CA ASP A 431 39.75 25.30 -25.43
C ASP A 431 40.15 23.82 -25.60
N LEU A 432 39.69 23.20 -26.70
CA LEU A 432 40.22 21.92 -27.17
C LEU A 432 40.85 22.15 -28.55
N PRO A 433 42.03 21.55 -28.84
CA PRO A 433 42.65 21.65 -30.16
C PRO A 433 41.71 21.09 -31.22
N GLU A 434 41.52 21.85 -32.30
CA GLU A 434 40.75 21.46 -33.48
C GLU A 434 41.40 20.27 -34.19
N GLU A 435 41.14 19.04 -33.77
CA GLU A 435 41.27 17.87 -34.63
C GLU A 435 40.44 16.72 -34.02
N GLU A 436 39.50 16.19 -34.84
CA GLU A 436 38.49 15.16 -34.53
C GLU A 436 37.21 15.63 -33.81
N GLY A 437 36.39 16.39 -34.54
CA GLY A 437 35.00 16.64 -34.17
C GLY A 437 34.13 15.39 -34.31
N LEU A 438 33.43 15.00 -33.23
CA LEU A 438 32.29 14.09 -33.29
C LEU A 438 31.19 14.70 -34.19
N PRO A 439 30.44 13.88 -34.96
CA PRO A 439 29.40 14.38 -35.84
C PRO A 439 28.30 15.09 -35.04
N ALA A 440 27.79 16.19 -35.60
CA ALA A 440 26.87 17.13 -34.94
C ALA A 440 25.50 16.52 -34.57
N ASN A 441 25.19 15.30 -35.01
CA ASN A 441 23.94 14.62 -34.71
C ASN A 441 24.19 13.23 -34.07
N PRO A 442 23.84 13.03 -32.79
CA PRO A 442 23.98 11.75 -32.10
C PRO A 442 23.23 10.60 -32.79
N ALA A 443 22.18 10.90 -33.56
CA ALA A 443 21.41 9.90 -34.30
C ALA A 443 22.17 9.32 -35.51
N GLU A 444 23.05 10.09 -36.15
CA GLU A 444 23.88 9.60 -37.27
C GLU A 444 25.00 8.67 -36.78
N TRP A 445 25.57 8.96 -35.60
CA TRP A 445 26.57 8.09 -34.98
C TRP A 445 25.98 6.75 -34.52
N LEU A 446 24.75 6.75 -34.00
CA LEU A 446 24.06 5.49 -33.66
C LEU A 446 23.69 4.66 -34.90
N ALA A 447 23.44 5.31 -36.04
CA ALA A 447 23.17 4.61 -37.30
C ALA A 447 24.42 3.96 -37.91
N SER A 448 25.61 4.57 -37.74
CA SER A 448 26.86 4.04 -38.30
C SER A 448 27.39 2.80 -37.57
N LEU A 449 27.02 2.62 -36.30
CA LEU A 449 27.31 1.40 -35.52
C LEU A 449 26.58 0.16 -36.05
N GLY A 450 25.45 0.34 -36.75
CA GLY A 450 24.67 -0.76 -37.33
C GLY A 450 25.23 -1.29 -38.67
N THR A 451 26.10 -0.54 -39.34
CA THR A 451 26.63 -0.88 -40.68
C THR A 451 28.00 -1.58 -40.67
N GLN A 452 28.61 -1.81 -39.51
CA GLN A 452 29.95 -2.40 -39.39
C GLN A 452 29.97 -3.94 -39.21
N ALA A 453 28.83 -4.61 -39.34
CA ALA A 453 28.77 -6.07 -39.32
C ALA A 453 28.45 -6.57 -40.73
N ASP A 454 29.47 -6.63 -41.60
CA ASP A 454 29.56 -7.52 -42.78
C ASP A 454 30.88 -7.21 -43.52
N ASP A 455 32.01 -7.65 -42.97
CA ASP A 455 33.25 -7.82 -43.74
C ASP A 455 34.07 -8.95 -43.08
N GLU A 456 33.77 -10.19 -43.47
CA GLU A 456 34.68 -11.33 -43.28
C GLU A 456 35.90 -11.19 -44.22
N PRO A 457 37.14 -11.48 -43.77
CA PRO A 457 38.27 -11.51 -44.67
C PRO A 457 38.27 -12.84 -45.43
N ALA A 458 38.03 -12.80 -46.75
CA ALA A 458 38.33 -13.91 -47.65
C ALA A 458 39.81 -13.85 -48.06
N ASP A 459 40.43 -15.03 -48.02
CA ASP A 459 41.85 -15.31 -48.15
C ASP A 459 42.54 -14.72 -49.39
N ALA A 460 43.82 -14.41 -49.21
CA ALA A 460 44.76 -14.10 -50.27
C ALA A 460 45.25 -15.40 -50.94
N ASP A 461 44.99 -15.54 -52.23
CA ASP A 461 45.75 -16.41 -53.14
C ASP A 461 45.99 -15.66 -54.47
N GLU A 462 47.22 -15.83 -54.96
CA GLU A 462 47.90 -15.30 -56.18
C GLU A 462 48.63 -13.94 -56.11
#